data_AF-A0A974Y456-F1
#
_entry.id   AF-A0A974Y456-F1
#
_cell.length_a   1.000
_cell.length_b   1.000
_cell.length_c   1.000
_cell.angle_alpha   90.00
_cell.angle_beta   90.00
_cell.angle_gamma   90.00
#
_symmetry.space_group_name_H-M   'P 1'
#
loop_
_entity.id
_entity.type
_entity.pdbx_description
1 polymer ?
#
loop_
_entity_poly.entity_id
_entity_poly.type
_entity_poly.pdbx_seq_one_letter_code
_entity_poly.pdbx_strand_id
1 'polypeptide(L)'
;MTPATTSLLPRYLALAYTALVVYASLHPFAGWRDLGISPLAFLDAGWPRWWTGFDLATNVLVYVPLGYLLTLALGRQTGRLLPALAGALLAALISFCLEAVQTWLPTRVPSNLDFSCNALGGAIGAIAAWRGGNRALTWLARVERRIVAPVPHAEFGLVVLGLWLLTQLSPETLLFGAGDFRQLLGLAPAIAYGAPTFFALELAIIACNTVAIGLIARTLLASRPSPLAVLLAFFLFALLLRALSAALLVGPREAMAWLTPGAGLGLAIGGALLLLCLLTPPAWRVALAGLALMAGTVLVNLAPANPYSVAALATWWQGHFLNFNGLTRLVASLWPFLALPYLLLLGRRL
;
A
#
# COMPACT_ATOMS: atom_id res chain seq x y z
N MET A 1 4.64 -27.36 -35.02
CA MET A 1 4.73 -27.02 -33.57
C MET A 1 5.39 -25.67 -33.46
N THR A 2 4.63 -24.61 -33.21
CA THR A 2 5.20 -23.29 -32.89
C THR A 2 5.84 -23.38 -31.50
N PRO A 3 7.10 -22.95 -31.32
CA PRO A 3 7.72 -22.97 -30.00
C PRO A 3 6.91 -22.03 -29.10
N ALA A 4 6.33 -22.58 -28.03
CA ALA A 4 5.62 -21.78 -27.04
C ALA A 4 6.63 -20.80 -26.44
N THR A 5 6.48 -19.52 -26.75
CA THR A 5 7.27 -18.43 -26.19
C THR A 5 7.07 -18.47 -24.67
N THR A 6 8.11 -18.86 -23.93
CA THR A 6 8.09 -18.80 -22.47
C THR A 6 8.01 -17.33 -22.07
N SER A 7 6.86 -16.89 -21.60
CA SER A 7 6.69 -15.55 -21.04
C SER A 7 7.72 -15.32 -19.93
N LEU A 8 8.54 -14.27 -20.07
CA LEU A 8 9.53 -13.87 -19.06
C LEU A 8 8.88 -13.16 -17.86
N LEU A 9 7.59 -12.82 -17.96
CA LEU A 9 6.86 -12.06 -16.96
C LEU A 9 6.95 -12.66 -15.55
N PRO A 10 6.74 -13.98 -15.32
CA PRO A 10 6.85 -14.54 -13.97
C PRO A 10 8.25 -14.41 -13.37
N ARG A 11 9.31 -14.42 -14.20
CA ARG A 11 10.69 -14.24 -13.74
C ARG A 11 10.94 -12.81 -13.29
N TYR A 12 10.50 -11.82 -14.08
CA TYR A 12 10.61 -10.41 -13.70
C TYR A 12 9.80 -10.11 -12.44
N LEU A 13 8.57 -10.63 -12.34
CA LEU A 13 7.75 -10.47 -11.14
C LEU A 13 8.37 -11.17 -9.92
N ALA A 14 8.91 -12.38 -10.08
CA ALA A 14 9.59 -13.09 -8.99
C ALA A 14 10.81 -12.30 -8.49
N LEU A 15 11.62 -11.75 -9.40
CA LEU A 15 12.79 -10.95 -9.05
C LEU A 15 12.39 -9.64 -8.36
N ALA A 16 11.42 -8.91 -8.91
CA ALA A 16 10.91 -7.67 -8.32
C ALA A 16 10.31 -7.92 -6.92
N TYR A 17 9.53 -9.00 -6.77
CA TYR A 17 8.91 -9.33 -5.49
C TYR A 17 9.94 -9.82 -4.46
N THR A 18 10.96 -10.58 -4.89
CA THR A 18 12.09 -10.96 -4.02
C THR A 18 12.83 -9.73 -3.53
N ALA A 19 13.13 -8.77 -4.42
CA ALA A 19 13.76 -7.51 -4.05
C ALA A 19 12.90 -6.72 -3.04
N LEU A 20 11.58 -6.71 -3.21
CA LEU A 20 10.65 -6.07 -2.28
C LEU A 20 10.69 -6.73 -0.89
N VAL A 21 10.67 -8.06 -0.82
CA VAL A 21 10.76 -8.80 0.44
C VAL A 21 12.10 -8.53 1.13
N VAL A 22 13.21 -8.60 0.40
CA VAL A 22 14.56 -8.29 0.94
C VAL A 22 14.61 -6.86 1.47
N TYR A 23 14.08 -5.89 0.72
CA TYR A 23 14.03 -4.49 1.14
C TYR A 23 13.24 -4.30 2.44
N ALA A 24 12.02 -4.86 2.50
CA ALA A 24 11.17 -4.74 3.68
C ALA A 24 11.78 -5.41 4.93
N SER A 25 12.49 -6.52 4.76
CA SER A 25 13.15 -7.26 5.84
C SER A 25 14.40 -6.56 6.38
N LEU A 26 15.18 -5.88 5.53
CA LEU A 26 16.50 -5.33 5.88
C LEU A 26 16.55 -3.81 6.12
N HIS A 27 15.46 -3.08 5.82
CA HIS A 27 15.33 -1.67 6.19
C HIS A 27 15.46 -1.50 7.72
N PRO A 28 16.18 -0.47 8.24
CA PRO A 28 16.65 0.75 7.57
C PRO A 28 18.02 0.68 6.87
N PHE A 29 18.62 -0.48 6.64
CA PHE A 29 19.97 -0.59 6.02
C PHE A 29 21.07 0.23 6.75
N ALA A 30 20.81 0.61 8.01
CA ALA A 30 21.67 1.48 8.81
C ALA A 30 21.70 0.99 10.27
N GLY A 31 22.77 1.32 10.98
CA GLY A 31 22.93 0.98 12.40
C GLY A 31 23.18 -0.50 12.67
N TRP A 32 23.72 -1.25 11.71
CA TRP A 32 24.02 -2.66 11.85
C TRP A 32 25.12 -2.86 12.91
N ARG A 33 24.95 -3.87 13.77
CA ARG A 33 25.84 -4.15 14.90
C ARG A 33 26.05 -5.65 15.04
N ASP A 34 27.29 -6.04 15.27
CA ASP A 34 27.60 -7.40 15.71
C ASP A 34 27.45 -7.50 17.23
N LEU A 35 26.57 -8.41 17.66
CA LEU A 35 26.28 -8.68 19.07
C LEU A 35 26.98 -9.96 19.56
N GLY A 36 27.80 -10.61 18.72
CA GLY A 36 28.43 -11.89 19.03
C GLY A 36 27.46 -13.08 19.08
N ILE A 37 26.25 -12.90 18.55
CA ILE A 37 25.21 -13.93 18.48
C ILE A 37 25.33 -14.64 17.13
N SER A 38 25.26 -15.97 17.14
CA SER A 38 25.26 -16.75 15.91
C SER A 38 24.07 -16.38 15.03
N PRO A 39 24.24 -16.19 13.72
CA PRO A 39 23.13 -15.92 12.80
C PRO A 39 22.15 -17.09 12.67
N LEU A 40 22.48 -18.25 13.23
CA LEU A 40 21.62 -19.44 13.28
C LEU A 40 20.92 -19.62 14.63
N ALA A 41 21.21 -18.76 15.62
CA ALA A 41 20.72 -18.91 17.00
C ALA A 41 19.18 -18.91 17.08
N PHE A 42 18.49 -18.29 16.13
CA PHE A 42 17.03 -18.25 16.09
C PHE A 42 16.39 -19.62 15.85
N LEU A 43 17.09 -20.57 15.23
CA LEU A 43 16.57 -21.91 14.96
C LEU A 43 16.29 -22.67 16.26
N ASP A 44 17.21 -22.54 17.22
CA ASP A 44 17.17 -23.22 18.52
C ASP A 44 16.48 -22.38 19.60
N ALA A 45 16.01 -21.17 19.24
CA ALA A 45 15.33 -20.28 20.17
C ALA A 45 13.99 -20.87 20.61
N GLY A 46 13.64 -20.65 21.89
CA GLY A 46 12.31 -20.98 22.40
C GLY A 46 11.20 -20.15 21.75
N TRP A 47 9.95 -20.50 22.03
CA TRP A 47 8.80 -19.78 21.50
C TRP A 47 8.88 -18.27 21.79
N PRO A 48 8.72 -17.38 20.78
CA PRO A 48 8.82 -15.94 20.98
C PRO A 48 7.81 -15.43 22.03
N ARG A 49 8.26 -14.52 22.90
CA ARG A 49 7.39 -13.97 23.97
C ARG A 49 6.36 -12.96 23.47
N TRP A 50 6.66 -12.25 22.38
CA TRP A 50 5.83 -11.18 21.85
C TRP A 50 5.43 -11.53 20.42
N TRP A 51 4.21 -12.03 20.23
CA TRP A 51 3.65 -12.37 18.92
C TRP A 51 2.16 -12.02 18.91
N THR A 52 1.66 -11.62 17.75
CA THR A 52 0.22 -11.49 17.52
C THR A 52 -0.21 -12.43 16.39
N GLY A 53 -1.47 -12.89 16.42
CA GLY A 53 -2.00 -13.68 15.30
C GLY A 53 -1.97 -12.93 13.96
N PHE A 54 -2.01 -11.60 14.01
CA PHE A 54 -1.85 -10.73 12.84
C PHE A 54 -0.46 -10.82 12.24
N ASP A 55 0.60 -10.83 13.05
CA ASP A 55 1.99 -10.97 12.58
C ASP A 55 2.19 -12.30 11.85
N LEU A 56 1.69 -13.39 12.46
CA LEU A 56 1.74 -14.72 11.87
C LEU A 56 1.01 -14.78 10.52
N ALA A 57 -0.20 -14.24 10.47
CA ALA A 57 -0.99 -14.19 9.23
C ALA A 57 -0.28 -13.35 8.16
N THR A 58 0.30 -12.20 8.54
CA THR A 58 1.01 -11.31 7.62
C THR A 58 2.26 -11.98 7.06
N ASN A 59 3.07 -12.64 7.89
CA ASN A 59 4.25 -13.40 7.45
C ASN A 59 3.90 -14.48 6.43
N VAL A 60 2.84 -15.25 6.68
CA VAL A 60 2.31 -16.22 5.70
C VAL A 60 1.87 -15.51 4.41
N LEU A 61 1.03 -14.49 4.51
CA LEU A 61 0.44 -13.79 3.36
C LEU A 61 1.48 -13.12 2.46
N VAL A 62 2.53 -12.54 3.03
CA VAL A 62 3.63 -11.89 2.28
C VAL A 62 4.44 -12.92 1.48
N TYR A 63 4.63 -14.13 1.99
CA TYR A 63 5.41 -15.15 1.28
C TYR A 63 4.60 -15.98 0.28
N VAL A 64 3.25 -15.96 0.34
CA VAL A 64 2.39 -16.65 -0.65
C VAL A 64 2.69 -16.18 -2.10
N PRO A 65 2.71 -14.88 -2.44
CA PRO A 65 3.05 -14.43 -3.78
C PRO A 65 4.48 -14.80 -4.17
N LEU A 66 5.44 -14.75 -3.24
CA LEU A 66 6.83 -15.12 -3.50
C LEU A 66 6.95 -16.59 -3.95
N GLY A 67 6.39 -17.52 -3.17
CA GLY A 67 6.40 -18.95 -3.51
C GLY A 67 5.67 -19.27 -4.81
N TYR A 68 4.56 -18.59 -5.07
CA TYR A 68 3.81 -18.71 -6.32
C TYR A 68 4.63 -18.25 -7.53
N LEU A 69 5.24 -17.06 -7.46
CA LEU A 69 6.02 -16.46 -8.55
C LEU A 69 7.32 -17.23 -8.80
N LEU A 70 8.04 -17.65 -7.76
CA LEU A 70 9.25 -18.48 -7.90
C LEU A 70 8.94 -19.81 -8.57
N THR A 71 7.83 -20.46 -8.18
CA THR A 71 7.39 -21.71 -8.81
C THR A 71 7.09 -21.51 -10.31
N LEU A 72 6.40 -20.43 -10.67
CA LEU A 72 6.12 -20.11 -12.08
C LEU A 72 7.39 -19.73 -12.87
N ALA A 73 8.33 -19.04 -12.24
CA ALA A 73 9.59 -18.63 -12.84
C ALA A 73 10.50 -19.83 -13.18
N LEU A 74 10.47 -20.85 -12.33
CA LEU A 74 11.19 -22.13 -12.48
C LEU A 74 10.46 -23.14 -13.37
N GLY A 75 9.14 -23.00 -13.52
CA GLY A 75 8.29 -23.91 -14.29
C GLY A 75 8.72 -24.03 -15.75
N ARG A 76 9.03 -25.24 -16.20
CA ARG A 76 9.15 -25.62 -17.61
C ARG A 76 7.92 -26.43 -18.05
N GLN A 77 7.76 -26.66 -19.36
CA GLN A 77 6.56 -27.28 -19.94
C GLN A 77 6.29 -28.74 -19.47
N THR A 78 7.25 -29.40 -18.81
CA THR A 78 7.12 -30.79 -18.32
C THR A 78 7.39 -30.89 -16.81
N GLY A 79 6.47 -31.52 -16.08
CA GLY A 79 6.56 -31.75 -14.62
C GLY A 79 6.32 -30.50 -13.78
N ARG A 80 5.14 -30.38 -13.15
CA ARG A 80 4.80 -29.19 -12.33
C ARG A 80 5.21 -29.30 -10.87
N LEU A 81 5.46 -30.51 -10.36
CA LEU A 81 5.76 -30.74 -8.94
C LEU A 81 7.18 -30.29 -8.57
N LEU A 82 8.19 -30.65 -9.37
CA LEU A 82 9.58 -30.29 -9.10
C LEU A 82 9.80 -28.76 -9.04
N PRO A 83 9.29 -27.95 -9.99
CA PRO A 83 9.33 -26.49 -9.86
C PRO A 83 8.61 -25.95 -8.62
N ALA A 84 7.54 -26.60 -8.16
CA ALA A 84 6.83 -26.19 -6.96
C ALA A 84 7.62 -26.49 -5.69
N LEU A 85 8.22 -27.68 -5.60
CA LEU A 85 9.13 -28.02 -4.50
C LEU A 85 10.33 -27.06 -4.47
N ALA A 86 10.95 -26.83 -5.63
CA ALA A 86 12.07 -25.88 -5.75
C ALA A 86 11.65 -24.45 -5.40
N GLY A 87 10.47 -23.99 -5.85
CA GLY A 87 9.95 -22.66 -5.52
C GLY A 87 9.66 -22.48 -4.03
N ALA A 88 9.07 -23.49 -3.38
CA ALA A 88 8.85 -23.48 -1.92
C ALA A 88 10.19 -23.47 -1.15
N LEU A 89 11.15 -24.31 -1.55
CA LEU A 89 12.47 -24.36 -0.94
C LEU A 89 13.25 -23.05 -1.12
N LEU A 90 13.16 -22.42 -2.29
CA LEU A 90 13.78 -21.12 -2.52
C LEU A 90 13.15 -20.01 -1.68
N ALA A 91 11.82 -19.99 -1.54
CA ALA A 91 11.14 -19.04 -0.68
C ALA A 91 11.56 -19.20 0.79
N ALA A 92 11.63 -20.46 1.26
CA ALA A 92 12.12 -20.77 2.61
C ALA A 92 13.60 -20.38 2.77
N LEU A 93 14.45 -20.66 1.79
CA LEU A 93 15.87 -20.28 1.80
C LEU A 93 16.04 -18.76 1.86
N ILE A 94 15.26 -18.00 1.09
CA ILE A 94 15.24 -16.54 1.15
C ILE A 94 14.86 -16.07 2.56
N SER A 95 13.79 -16.62 3.15
CA SER A 95 13.40 -16.27 4.52
C SER A 95 14.49 -16.61 5.52
N PHE A 96 15.08 -17.80 5.42
CA PHE A 96 16.17 -18.23 6.29
C PHE A 96 17.36 -17.27 6.24
N CYS A 97 17.80 -16.90 5.03
CA CYS A 97 18.89 -15.94 4.86
C CYS A 97 18.52 -14.57 5.44
N LEU A 98 17.27 -14.12 5.27
CA LEU A 98 16.83 -12.83 5.82
C LEU A 98 16.78 -12.82 7.35
N GLU A 99 16.23 -13.87 7.98
CA GLU A 99 16.23 -14.04 9.43
C GLU A 99 17.65 -14.09 9.99
N ALA A 100 18.54 -14.86 9.33
CA ALA A 100 19.95 -14.94 9.71
C ALA A 100 20.64 -13.57 9.64
N VAL A 101 20.40 -12.81 8.56
CA VAL A 101 20.95 -11.46 8.36
C VAL A 101 20.37 -10.44 9.34
N GLN A 102 19.13 -10.61 9.77
CA GLN A 102 18.50 -9.72 10.75
C GLN A 102 19.14 -9.81 12.14
N THR A 103 19.98 -10.80 12.42
CA THR A 103 20.79 -10.89 13.65
C THR A 103 21.64 -9.64 13.88
N TRP A 104 22.11 -9.01 12.80
CA TRP A 104 22.92 -7.80 12.86
C TRP A 104 22.10 -6.50 12.86
N LEU A 105 20.77 -6.58 12.82
CA LEU A 105 19.90 -5.42 12.70
C LEU A 105 19.19 -5.13 14.04
N PRO A 106 19.56 -4.08 14.79
CA PRO A 106 19.02 -3.85 16.15
C PRO A 106 17.52 -3.64 16.24
N THR A 107 16.87 -3.29 15.12
CA THR A 107 15.41 -3.06 15.05
C THR A 107 14.61 -4.34 14.80
N ARG A 108 15.27 -5.48 14.58
CA ARG A 108 14.63 -6.77 14.31
C ARG A 108 15.14 -7.83 15.27
N VAL A 109 14.28 -8.81 15.53
CA VAL A 109 14.62 -9.98 16.34
C VAL A 109 14.36 -11.19 15.46
N PRO A 110 15.40 -11.91 15.01
CA PRO A 110 15.22 -13.12 14.22
C PRO A 110 14.39 -14.16 14.98
N SER A 111 13.52 -14.89 14.27
CA SER A 111 12.53 -15.77 14.89
C SER A 111 12.28 -17.03 14.07
N ASN A 112 12.31 -18.20 14.74
CA ASN A 112 11.92 -19.47 14.12
C ASN A 112 10.43 -19.50 13.76
N LEU A 113 9.60 -18.77 14.49
CA LEU A 113 8.17 -18.65 14.21
C LEU A 113 7.93 -17.86 12.91
N ASP A 114 8.67 -16.77 12.71
CA ASP A 114 8.58 -15.96 11.49
C ASP A 114 9.10 -16.74 10.29
N PHE A 115 10.26 -17.40 10.43
CA PHE A 115 10.78 -18.34 9.43
C PHE A 115 9.75 -19.40 9.05
N SER A 116 9.09 -20.02 10.03
CA SER A 116 8.09 -21.07 9.80
C SER A 116 6.85 -20.54 9.07
N CYS A 117 6.35 -19.36 9.46
CA CYS A 117 5.23 -18.69 8.80
C CYS A 117 5.57 -18.30 7.36
N ASN A 118 6.75 -17.74 7.13
CA ASN A 118 7.24 -17.36 5.81
C ASN A 118 7.40 -18.60 4.90
N ALA A 119 8.01 -19.66 5.42
CA ALA A 119 8.15 -20.93 4.70
C ALA A 119 6.79 -21.57 4.37
N LEU A 120 5.82 -21.53 5.30
CA LEU A 120 4.45 -21.98 5.07
C LEU A 120 3.77 -21.15 3.97
N GLY A 121 3.92 -19.82 4.00
CA GLY A 121 3.43 -18.94 2.94
C GLY A 121 4.00 -19.31 1.58
N GLY A 122 5.33 -19.49 1.50
CA GLY A 122 6.02 -19.93 0.30
C GLY A 122 5.50 -21.27 -0.24
N ALA A 123 5.25 -22.24 0.65
CA ALA A 123 4.69 -23.54 0.29
C ALA A 123 3.25 -23.43 -0.23
N ILE A 124 2.38 -22.64 0.42
CA ILE A 124 1.00 -22.39 -0.04
C ILE A 124 1.02 -21.76 -1.44
N GLY A 125 1.87 -20.75 -1.65
CA GLY A 125 2.08 -20.12 -2.95
C GLY A 125 2.51 -21.11 -4.03
N ALA A 126 3.48 -21.97 -3.71
CA ALA A 126 3.96 -23.00 -4.62
C ALA A 126 2.88 -24.03 -4.97
N ILE A 127 2.07 -24.47 -4.00
CA ILE A 127 0.92 -25.37 -4.23
C ILE A 127 -0.12 -24.69 -5.14
N ALA A 128 -0.40 -23.41 -4.93
CA ALA A 128 -1.30 -22.64 -5.78
C ALA A 128 -0.79 -22.56 -7.22
N ALA A 129 0.51 -22.35 -7.43
CA ALA A 129 1.14 -22.34 -8.75
C ALA A 129 1.17 -23.75 -9.38
N TRP A 130 1.41 -24.79 -8.60
CA TRP A 130 1.40 -26.19 -9.06
C TRP A 130 0.03 -26.60 -9.62
N ARG A 131 -1.04 -26.31 -8.87
CA ARG A 131 -2.42 -26.64 -9.24
C ARG A 131 -2.99 -25.70 -10.29
N GLY A 132 -2.72 -24.40 -10.15
CA GLY A 132 -3.33 -23.33 -10.92
C GLY A 132 -2.53 -22.86 -12.14
N GLY A 133 -1.23 -23.15 -12.22
CA GLY A 133 -0.35 -22.55 -13.22
C GLY A 133 -0.40 -21.02 -13.16
N ASN A 134 -0.40 -20.36 -14.31
CA ASN A 134 -0.49 -18.89 -14.41
C ASN A 134 -1.91 -18.33 -14.29
N ARG A 135 -2.92 -19.13 -13.91
CA ARG A 135 -4.34 -18.73 -13.91
C ARG A 135 -4.59 -17.44 -13.13
N ALA A 136 -3.93 -17.24 -11.98
CA ALA A 136 -4.12 -16.01 -11.19
C ALA A 136 -3.60 -14.78 -11.96
N LEU A 137 -2.43 -14.86 -12.61
CA LEU A 137 -1.89 -13.77 -13.43
C LEU A 137 -2.79 -13.49 -14.64
N THR A 138 -3.29 -14.53 -15.31
CA THR A 138 -4.23 -14.37 -16.42
C THR A 138 -5.57 -13.81 -15.96
N TRP A 139 -6.04 -14.19 -14.77
CA TRP A 139 -7.24 -13.62 -14.17
C TRP A 139 -7.05 -12.15 -13.83
N LEU A 140 -5.95 -11.77 -13.18
CA LEU A 140 -5.59 -10.38 -12.89
C LEU A 140 -5.53 -9.55 -14.17
N ALA A 141 -4.81 -10.02 -15.20
CA ALA A 141 -4.73 -9.31 -16.48
C ALA A 141 -6.09 -9.20 -17.19
N ARG A 142 -6.99 -10.19 -17.02
CA ARG A 142 -8.36 -10.10 -17.53
C ARG A 142 -9.19 -9.10 -16.73
N VAL A 143 -9.05 -9.07 -15.40
CA VAL A 143 -9.75 -8.12 -14.52
C VAL A 143 -9.28 -6.70 -14.80
N GLU A 144 -7.98 -6.48 -14.94
CA GLU A 144 -7.38 -5.22 -15.33
C GLU A 144 -7.94 -4.75 -16.69
N ARG A 145 -7.81 -5.55 -17.76
CA ARG A 145 -8.40 -5.22 -19.08
C ARG A 145 -9.91 -5.00 -19.05
N ARG A 146 -10.59 -5.55 -18.05
CA ARG A 146 -12.02 -5.36 -17.86
C ARG A 146 -12.30 -4.03 -17.18
N ILE A 147 -11.61 -3.71 -16.10
CA ILE A 147 -11.92 -2.55 -15.25
C ILE A 147 -11.26 -1.27 -15.80
N VAL A 148 -10.05 -1.39 -16.32
CA VAL A 148 -9.18 -0.29 -16.72
C VAL A 148 -9.45 0.09 -18.18
N ALA A 149 -9.66 1.38 -18.43
CA ALA A 149 -9.80 1.93 -19.77
C ALA A 149 -8.50 1.78 -20.55
N PRO A 150 -8.54 1.59 -21.88
CA PRO A 150 -7.36 1.55 -22.74
C PRO A 150 -6.80 2.97 -22.94
N VAL A 151 -6.45 3.66 -21.85
CA VAL A 151 -5.82 4.98 -21.87
C VAL A 151 -4.30 4.83 -21.92
N PRO A 152 -3.58 5.75 -22.60
CA PRO A 152 -2.12 5.74 -22.58
C PRO A 152 -1.61 5.81 -21.15
N HIS A 153 -0.65 4.94 -20.81
CA HIS A 153 0.00 4.91 -19.51
C HIS A 153 -0.94 4.66 -18.31
N ALA A 154 -2.00 3.88 -18.51
CA ALA A 154 -2.93 3.49 -17.44
C ALA A 154 -2.19 2.87 -16.23
N GLU A 155 -1.09 2.16 -16.47
CA GLU A 155 -0.23 1.57 -15.46
C GLU A 155 0.31 2.61 -14.47
N PHE A 156 0.71 3.80 -14.93
CA PHE A 156 1.17 4.86 -14.02
C PHE A 156 0.02 5.42 -13.18
N GLY A 157 -1.17 5.55 -13.76
CA GLY A 157 -2.36 5.96 -13.01
C GLY A 157 -2.75 4.94 -11.93
N LEU A 158 -2.66 3.64 -12.23
CA LEU A 158 -2.88 2.59 -11.25
C LEU A 158 -1.83 2.62 -10.13
N VAL A 159 -0.56 2.87 -10.46
CA VAL A 159 0.50 3.07 -9.47
C VAL A 159 0.20 4.29 -8.59
N VAL A 160 -0.24 5.41 -9.18
CA VAL A 160 -0.64 6.60 -8.43
C VAL A 160 -1.80 6.27 -7.48
N LEU A 161 -2.86 5.58 -7.92
CA LEU A 161 -3.95 5.17 -7.03
C LEU A 161 -3.48 4.18 -5.94
N GLY A 162 -2.59 3.25 -6.28
CA GLY A 162 -2.02 2.30 -5.33
C GLY A 162 -1.19 3.00 -4.25
N LEU A 163 -0.32 3.93 -4.65
CA LEU A 163 0.44 4.77 -3.73
C LEU A 163 -0.48 5.61 -2.84
N TRP A 164 -1.60 6.11 -3.37
CA TRP A 164 -2.59 6.82 -2.56
C TRP A 164 -3.23 5.92 -1.50
N LEU A 165 -3.60 4.68 -1.85
CA LEU A 165 -4.13 3.71 -0.89
C LEU A 165 -3.12 3.41 0.24
N LEU A 166 -1.82 3.38 -0.07
CA LEU A 166 -0.78 3.25 0.96
C LEU A 166 -0.78 4.41 1.95
N THR A 167 -1.14 5.62 1.53
CA THR A 167 -1.22 6.77 2.45
C THR A 167 -2.33 6.58 3.51
N GLN A 168 -3.33 5.74 3.22
CA GLN A 168 -4.41 5.43 4.18
C GLN A 168 -3.94 4.54 5.33
N LEU A 169 -2.75 3.95 5.23
CA LEU A 169 -2.17 3.10 6.27
C LEU A 169 -1.40 3.89 7.34
N SER A 170 -1.23 5.21 7.18
CA SER A 170 -0.60 6.08 8.17
C SER A 170 -1.68 6.80 8.98
N PRO A 171 -1.92 6.48 10.26
CA PRO A 171 -3.00 7.09 11.05
C PRO A 171 -2.73 8.55 11.39
N GLU A 172 -1.53 9.05 11.11
CA GLU A 172 -1.14 10.42 11.44
C GLU A 172 -1.70 11.44 10.44
N THR A 173 -1.97 10.99 9.22
CA THR A 173 -2.52 11.83 8.17
C THR A 173 -4.01 12.05 8.41
N LEU A 174 -4.48 13.27 8.13
CA LEU A 174 -5.92 13.52 7.98
C LEU A 174 -6.48 12.57 6.93
N LEU A 175 -7.75 12.18 7.07
CA LEU A 175 -8.40 11.30 6.10
C LEU A 175 -8.24 11.89 4.69
N PHE A 176 -7.74 11.09 3.74
CA PHE A 176 -7.44 11.48 2.36
C PHE A 176 -6.47 12.66 2.19
N GLY A 177 -5.94 13.24 3.27
CA GLY A 177 -4.95 14.29 3.26
C GLY A 177 -3.60 13.74 2.81
N ALA A 178 -3.10 14.27 1.70
CA ALA A 178 -1.77 13.99 1.17
C ALA A 178 -1.08 15.31 0.82
N GLY A 179 0.25 15.28 0.78
CA GLY A 179 1.07 16.44 0.42
C GLY A 179 1.55 17.29 1.59
N ASP A 180 1.58 16.78 2.82
CA ASP A 180 2.09 17.54 3.96
C ASP A 180 3.62 17.69 3.87
N PHE A 181 4.06 18.82 3.33
CA PHE A 181 5.48 19.17 3.27
C PHE A 181 5.99 19.73 4.59
N ARG A 182 5.12 20.26 5.44
CA ARG A 182 5.54 20.78 6.73
C ARG A 182 6.11 19.67 7.58
N GLN A 183 5.48 18.50 7.56
CA GLN A 183 5.99 17.33 8.28
C GLN A 183 7.36 16.88 7.72
N LEU A 184 7.58 16.99 6.40
CA LEU A 184 8.85 16.62 5.76
C LEU A 184 9.98 17.62 6.07
N LEU A 185 9.66 18.92 6.11
CA LEU A 185 10.62 20.01 6.27
C LEU A 185 10.72 20.53 7.71
N GLY A 186 9.93 19.98 8.64
CA GLY A 186 9.87 20.44 10.03
C GLY A 186 9.29 21.85 10.19
N LEU A 187 8.35 22.25 9.34
CA LEU A 187 7.76 23.60 9.36
C LEU A 187 6.61 23.70 10.38
N ALA A 188 6.49 24.86 11.02
CA ALA A 188 5.36 25.15 11.89
C ALA A 188 4.04 25.26 11.08
N PRO A 189 2.89 24.89 11.67
CA PRO A 189 1.60 25.13 11.04
C PRO A 189 1.36 26.63 10.79
N ALA A 190 0.87 26.98 9.61
CA ALA A 190 0.56 28.37 9.26
C ALA A 190 -0.63 28.92 10.05
N ILE A 191 -1.57 28.04 10.41
CA ILE A 191 -2.79 28.37 11.16
C ILE A 191 -2.71 27.69 12.53
N ALA A 192 -2.97 28.45 13.59
CA ALA A 192 -3.05 27.93 14.95
C ALA A 192 -4.28 27.03 15.13
N TYR A 193 -4.19 26.06 16.04
CA TYR A 193 -5.32 25.17 16.31
C TYR A 193 -6.49 25.94 16.93
N GLY A 194 -7.66 25.84 16.29
CA GLY A 194 -8.95 26.24 16.82
C GLY A 194 -10.00 25.26 16.31
N ALA A 195 -10.87 24.76 17.20
CA ALA A 195 -11.80 23.69 16.85
C ALA A 195 -12.68 23.98 15.61
N PRO A 196 -13.28 25.19 15.44
CA PRO A 196 -14.04 25.52 14.24
C PRO A 196 -13.18 25.57 12.97
N THR A 197 -11.97 26.10 13.08
CA THR A 197 -11.02 26.23 11.97
C THR A 197 -10.49 24.86 11.52
N PHE A 198 -10.15 23.99 12.48
CA PHE A 198 -9.74 22.62 12.19
C PHE A 198 -10.88 21.85 11.50
N PHE A 199 -12.10 21.94 12.04
CA PHE A 199 -13.28 21.33 11.42
C PHE A 199 -13.49 21.77 9.97
N ALA A 200 -13.41 23.08 9.69
CA ALA A 200 -13.60 23.63 8.35
C ALA A 200 -12.50 23.16 7.38
N LEU A 201 -11.24 23.16 7.83
CA LEU A 201 -10.09 22.73 7.01
C LEU A 201 -10.12 21.21 6.76
N GLU A 202 -10.42 20.41 7.77
CA GLU A 202 -10.56 18.95 7.64
C GLU A 202 -11.65 18.60 6.62
N LEU A 203 -12.83 19.23 6.74
CA LEU A 203 -13.93 19.07 5.79
C LEU A 203 -13.49 19.43 4.35
N ALA A 204 -12.85 20.60 4.18
CA ALA A 204 -12.43 21.07 2.86
C ALA A 204 -11.34 20.18 2.24
N ILE A 205 -10.36 19.73 3.03
CA ILE A 205 -9.31 18.80 2.62
C ILE A 205 -9.93 17.51 2.11
N ILE A 206 -10.84 16.91 2.88
CA ILE A 206 -11.47 15.64 2.54
C ILE A 206 -12.35 15.79 1.30
N ALA A 207 -13.12 16.89 1.20
CA ALA A 207 -13.96 17.14 0.04
C ALA A 207 -13.12 17.29 -1.24
N CYS A 208 -12.07 18.11 -1.22
CA CYS A 208 -11.17 18.32 -2.34
C CYS A 208 -10.46 17.02 -2.77
N ASN A 209 -9.90 16.27 -1.82
CA ASN A 209 -9.21 15.02 -2.14
C ASN A 209 -10.18 13.93 -2.62
N THR A 210 -11.39 13.84 -2.06
CA THR A 210 -12.42 12.91 -2.56
C THR A 210 -12.73 13.18 -4.04
N VAL A 211 -12.89 14.45 -4.42
CA VAL A 211 -13.10 14.83 -5.82
C VAL A 211 -11.87 14.49 -6.67
N ALA A 212 -10.67 14.87 -6.24
CA ALA A 212 -9.44 14.63 -6.98
C ALA A 212 -9.20 13.14 -7.28
N ILE A 213 -9.21 12.30 -6.23
CA ILE A 213 -8.97 10.87 -6.36
C ILE A 213 -10.12 10.17 -7.10
N GLY A 214 -11.38 10.58 -6.84
CA GLY A 214 -12.53 10.02 -7.55
C GLY A 214 -12.49 10.27 -9.05
N LEU A 215 -12.05 11.47 -9.46
CA LEU A 215 -11.90 11.81 -10.87
C LEU A 215 -10.68 11.12 -11.52
N ILE A 216 -9.53 11.03 -10.82
CA ILE A 216 -8.38 10.23 -11.28
C ILE A 216 -8.78 8.76 -11.49
N ALA A 217 -9.51 8.18 -10.53
CA ALA A 217 -10.00 6.82 -10.67
C ALA A 217 -11.00 6.71 -11.82
N ARG A 218 -11.91 7.69 -11.99
CA ARG A 218 -12.87 7.67 -13.09
C ARG A 218 -12.22 7.68 -14.47
N THR A 219 -11.14 8.42 -14.67
CA THR A 219 -10.44 8.49 -15.98
C THR A 219 -9.75 7.17 -16.32
N LEU A 220 -9.36 6.39 -15.31
CA LEU A 220 -8.81 5.05 -15.47
C LEU A 220 -9.87 3.97 -15.67
N LEU A 221 -11.14 4.21 -15.36
CA LEU A 221 -12.20 3.21 -15.51
C LEU A 221 -12.74 3.13 -16.93
N ALA A 222 -12.79 1.91 -17.46
CA ALA A 222 -13.44 1.61 -18.74
C ALA A 222 -14.92 2.04 -18.74
N SER A 223 -15.46 2.34 -19.93
CA SER A 223 -16.87 2.65 -20.14
C SER A 223 -17.75 1.41 -19.89
N ARG A 224 -17.97 1.10 -18.62
CA ARG A 224 -18.80 0.01 -18.09
C ARG A 224 -20.19 0.53 -17.73
N PRO A 225 -21.18 -0.36 -17.55
CA PRO A 225 -22.51 0.06 -17.10
C PRO A 225 -22.52 0.63 -15.65
N SER A 226 -21.47 0.41 -14.85
CA SER A 226 -21.47 0.78 -13.42
C SER A 226 -20.13 1.34 -12.89
N PRO A 227 -19.53 2.38 -13.49
CA PRO A 227 -18.29 2.99 -12.99
C PRO A 227 -18.46 3.54 -11.57
N LEU A 228 -19.67 4.00 -11.23
CA LEU A 228 -19.99 4.49 -9.89
C LEU A 228 -19.87 3.39 -8.82
N ALA A 229 -20.31 2.16 -9.12
CA ALA A 229 -20.18 1.04 -8.19
C ALA A 229 -18.72 0.69 -7.92
N VAL A 230 -17.87 0.78 -8.95
CA VAL A 230 -16.42 0.55 -8.79
C VAL A 230 -15.77 1.66 -7.98
N LEU A 231 -16.13 2.92 -8.22
CA LEU A 231 -15.66 4.06 -7.41
C LEU A 231 -16.09 3.93 -5.95
N LEU A 232 -17.36 3.57 -5.70
CA LEU A 232 -17.87 3.35 -4.35
C LEU A 232 -17.10 2.23 -3.65
N ALA A 233 -16.91 1.08 -4.31
CA ALA A 233 -16.12 -0.02 -3.77
C ALA A 233 -14.67 0.39 -3.46
N PHE A 234 -14.06 1.20 -4.34
CA PHE A 234 -12.72 1.73 -4.13
C PHE A 234 -12.63 2.63 -2.89
N PHE A 235 -13.57 3.57 -2.70
CA PHE A 235 -13.60 4.42 -1.51
C PHE A 235 -13.89 3.62 -0.23
N LEU A 236 -14.84 2.67 -0.27
CA LEU A 236 -15.12 1.80 0.87
C LEU A 236 -13.89 0.97 1.25
N PHE A 237 -13.12 0.49 0.27
CA PHE A 237 -11.87 -0.19 0.51
C PHE A 237 -10.82 0.73 1.16
N ALA A 238 -10.70 1.98 0.69
CA ALA A 238 -9.80 2.97 1.29
C ALA A 238 -10.17 3.29 2.76
N LEU A 239 -11.46 3.44 3.06
CA LEU A 239 -11.97 3.64 4.42
C LEU A 239 -11.75 2.41 5.31
N LEU A 240 -11.91 1.20 4.75
CA LEU A 240 -11.59 -0.04 5.45
C LEU A 240 -10.09 -0.12 5.78
N LEU A 241 -9.21 0.22 4.84
CA LEU A 241 -7.75 0.26 5.09
C LEU A 241 -7.42 1.25 6.20
N ARG A 242 -8.03 2.45 6.19
CA ARG A 242 -7.89 3.45 7.23
C ARG A 242 -8.31 2.93 8.60
N ALA A 243 -9.47 2.27 8.66
CA ALA A 243 -10.02 1.71 9.89
C ALA A 243 -9.16 0.58 10.46
N LEU A 244 -8.74 -0.36 9.60
CA LEU A 244 -7.87 -1.47 9.98
C LEU A 244 -6.50 -0.97 10.43
N SER A 245 -5.92 0.01 9.72
CA SER A 245 -4.67 0.64 10.11
C SER A 245 -4.77 1.25 11.52
N ALA A 246 -5.80 2.05 11.80
CA ALA A 246 -6.01 2.62 13.13
C ALA A 246 -6.21 1.53 14.21
N ALA A 247 -7.01 0.51 13.91
CA ALA A 247 -7.28 -0.60 14.82
C ALA A 247 -6.03 -1.41 15.18
N LEU A 248 -5.18 -1.67 14.18
CA LEU A 248 -3.99 -2.50 14.33
C LEU A 248 -2.82 -1.73 14.94
N LEU A 249 -2.66 -0.46 14.58
CA LEU A 249 -1.47 0.31 14.92
C LEU A 249 -1.64 1.17 16.18
N VAL A 250 -2.86 1.58 16.51
CA VAL A 250 -3.17 2.37 17.71
C VAL A 250 -3.95 1.52 18.71
N GLY A 251 -5.01 0.86 18.24
CA GLY A 251 -5.75 -0.12 19.02
C GLY A 251 -7.21 -0.28 18.56
N PRO A 252 -7.87 -1.41 18.87
CA PRO A 252 -9.20 -1.72 18.31
C PRO A 252 -10.29 -0.69 18.62
N ARG A 253 -10.19 0.02 19.75
CA ARG A 253 -11.15 1.08 20.14
C ARG A 253 -11.00 2.35 19.29
N GLU A 254 -9.81 2.60 18.76
CA GLU A 254 -9.48 3.77 17.94
C GLU A 254 -9.74 3.54 16.45
N ALA A 255 -10.28 2.37 16.07
CA ALA A 255 -10.53 1.98 14.67
C ALA A 255 -11.33 3.03 13.88
N MET A 256 -12.23 3.75 14.54
CA MET A 256 -13.10 4.78 13.96
C MET A 256 -12.75 6.20 14.44
N ALA A 257 -11.65 6.40 15.16
CA ALA A 257 -11.28 7.70 15.72
C ALA A 257 -11.03 8.78 14.65
N TRP A 258 -10.68 8.35 13.43
CA TRP A 258 -10.52 9.22 12.26
C TRP A 258 -11.85 9.75 11.69
N LEU A 259 -12.99 9.15 12.05
CA LEU A 259 -14.32 9.57 11.57
C LEU A 259 -14.87 10.70 12.45
N THR A 260 -14.20 11.83 12.41
CA THR A 260 -14.64 13.07 13.08
C THR A 260 -15.89 13.64 12.38
N PRO A 261 -16.61 14.60 13.01
CA PRO A 261 -17.70 15.31 12.33
C PRO A 261 -17.25 16.02 11.05
N GLY A 262 -16.04 16.59 11.04
CA GLY A 262 -15.44 17.21 9.86
C GLY A 262 -15.18 16.20 8.75
N ALA A 263 -14.71 15.00 9.10
CA ALA A 263 -14.49 13.92 8.17
C ALA A 263 -15.79 13.37 7.57
N GLY A 264 -16.81 13.12 8.40
CA GLY A 264 -18.11 12.65 7.94
C GLY A 264 -18.76 13.62 6.95
N LEU A 265 -18.78 14.92 7.26
CA LEU A 265 -19.33 15.94 6.37
C LEU A 265 -18.45 16.16 5.13
N GLY A 266 -17.12 16.12 5.27
CA GLY A 266 -16.19 16.20 4.15
C GLY A 266 -16.38 15.08 3.14
N LEU A 267 -16.61 13.84 3.60
CA LEU A 267 -16.93 12.70 2.74
C LEU A 267 -18.27 12.88 2.03
N ALA A 268 -19.30 13.36 2.75
CA ALA A 268 -20.63 13.59 2.18
C ALA A 268 -20.61 14.68 1.09
N ILE A 269 -20.00 15.83 1.39
CA ILE A 269 -19.87 16.97 0.46
C ILE A 269 -18.95 16.59 -0.71
N GLY A 270 -17.80 15.97 -0.42
CA GLY A 270 -16.88 15.48 -1.44
C GLY A 270 -17.52 14.48 -2.39
N GLY A 271 -18.32 13.55 -1.85
CA GLY A 271 -19.10 12.59 -2.63
C GLY A 271 -20.14 13.28 -3.52
N ALA A 272 -20.90 14.23 -2.99
CA ALA A 272 -21.87 15.01 -3.78
C ALA A 272 -21.19 15.82 -4.90
N LEU A 273 -20.09 16.51 -4.60
CA LEU A 273 -19.30 17.25 -5.58
C LEU A 273 -18.70 16.32 -6.63
N LEU A 274 -18.20 15.15 -6.24
CA LEU A 274 -17.69 14.14 -7.17
C LEU A 274 -18.79 13.70 -8.13
N LEU A 275 -19.99 13.37 -7.62
CA LEU A 275 -21.14 12.98 -8.46
C LEU A 275 -21.48 14.06 -9.51
N LEU A 276 -21.47 15.34 -9.11
CA LEU A 276 -21.67 16.46 -10.05
C LEU A 276 -20.54 16.54 -11.07
N CYS A 277 -19.28 16.41 -10.63
CA CYS A 277 -18.12 16.44 -11.53
C CYS A 277 -18.10 15.26 -12.51
N LEU A 278 -18.66 14.10 -12.15
CA LEU A 278 -18.78 12.95 -13.04
C LEU A 278 -19.70 13.23 -14.24
N LEU A 279 -20.62 14.20 -14.15
CA LEU A 279 -21.47 14.62 -15.27
C LEU A 279 -20.70 15.42 -16.33
N THR A 280 -19.51 15.95 -15.99
CA THR A 280 -18.71 16.76 -16.92
C THR A 280 -18.00 15.91 -17.98
N PRO A 281 -17.64 16.49 -19.14
CA PRO A 281 -16.85 15.82 -20.17
C PRO A 281 -15.46 15.37 -19.68
N PRO A 282 -14.83 14.35 -20.31
CA PRO A 282 -13.53 13.80 -19.86
C PRO A 282 -12.41 14.83 -19.66
N ALA A 283 -12.28 15.83 -20.54
CA ALA A 283 -11.28 16.89 -20.42
C ALA A 283 -11.45 17.72 -19.13
N TRP A 284 -12.69 18.09 -18.82
CA TRP A 284 -13.02 18.82 -17.59
C TRP A 284 -12.76 17.99 -16.33
N ARG A 285 -12.96 16.67 -16.39
CA ARG A 285 -12.66 15.79 -15.24
C ARG A 285 -11.17 15.82 -14.88
N VAL A 286 -10.27 15.84 -15.86
CA VAL A 286 -8.82 15.96 -15.61
C VAL A 286 -8.48 17.32 -15.01
N ALA A 287 -9.02 18.40 -15.56
CA ALA A 287 -8.79 19.76 -15.05
C ALA A 287 -9.32 19.93 -13.62
N LEU A 288 -10.55 19.47 -13.34
CA LEU A 288 -11.16 19.49 -12.02
C LEU A 288 -10.41 18.61 -11.02
N ALA A 289 -9.91 17.44 -11.46
CA ALA A 289 -9.06 16.59 -10.62
C ALA A 289 -7.77 17.32 -10.20
N GLY A 290 -7.10 17.97 -11.15
CA GLY A 290 -5.88 18.74 -10.90
C GLY A 290 -6.13 19.92 -9.96
N LEU A 291 -7.20 20.70 -10.22
CA LEU A 291 -7.57 21.84 -9.38
C LEU A 291 -7.92 21.41 -7.95
N ALA A 292 -8.73 20.35 -7.80
CA ALA A 292 -9.09 19.82 -6.49
C ALA A 292 -7.86 19.27 -5.75
N LEU A 293 -6.94 18.61 -6.45
CA LEU A 293 -5.69 18.11 -5.88
C LEU A 293 -4.78 19.25 -5.39
N MET A 294 -4.62 20.30 -6.20
CA MET A 294 -3.84 21.48 -5.82
C MET A 294 -4.46 22.18 -4.61
N ALA A 295 -5.78 22.41 -4.62
CA ALA A 295 -6.50 23.02 -3.52
C ALA A 295 -6.35 22.18 -2.24
N GLY A 296 -6.57 20.86 -2.31
CA GLY A 296 -6.41 19.96 -1.18
C GLY A 296 -4.98 19.97 -0.62
N THR A 297 -3.97 19.98 -1.49
CA THR A 297 -2.55 20.04 -1.08
C THR A 297 -2.21 21.35 -0.38
N VAL A 298 -2.70 22.49 -0.89
CA VAL A 298 -2.53 23.79 -0.22
C VAL A 298 -3.20 23.79 1.14
N LEU A 299 -4.44 23.30 1.24
CA LEU A 299 -5.17 23.23 2.50
C LEU A 299 -4.49 22.34 3.53
N VAL A 300 -3.95 21.18 3.13
CA VAL A 300 -3.15 20.30 4.02
C VAL A 300 -1.96 21.04 4.61
N ASN A 301 -1.26 21.87 3.81
CA ASN A 301 -0.13 22.67 4.29
C ASN A 301 -0.54 23.93 5.07
N LEU A 302 -1.82 24.31 5.08
CA LEU A 302 -2.35 25.38 5.93
C LEU A 302 -2.94 24.86 7.24
N ALA A 303 -3.45 23.63 7.25
CA ALA A 303 -4.18 23.05 8.38
C ALA A 303 -3.36 23.01 9.67
N PRO A 304 -3.97 23.24 10.86
CA PRO A 304 -3.27 23.03 12.12
C PRO A 304 -2.88 21.56 12.30
N ALA A 305 -1.95 21.28 13.20
CA ALA A 305 -1.58 19.91 13.53
C ALA A 305 -2.81 19.14 14.06
N ASN A 306 -2.95 17.88 13.64
CA ASN A 306 -4.06 17.04 14.07
C ASN A 306 -3.83 16.57 15.53
N PRO A 307 -4.71 16.92 16.49
CA PRO A 307 -4.54 16.47 17.87
C PRO A 307 -4.64 14.94 18.03
N TYR A 308 -5.41 14.27 17.17
CA TYR A 308 -5.57 12.80 17.20
C TYR A 308 -4.31 12.08 16.71
N SER A 309 -3.53 12.68 15.79
CA SER A 309 -2.28 12.07 15.34
C SER A 309 -1.22 12.08 16.44
N VAL A 310 -1.18 13.12 17.27
CA VAL A 310 -0.24 13.23 18.41
C VAL A 310 -0.51 12.17 19.48
N ALA A 311 -1.79 11.88 19.77
CA ALA A 311 -2.16 10.81 20.70
C ALA A 311 -1.85 9.41 20.16
N ALA A 312 -2.11 9.18 18.85
CA ALA A 312 -1.73 7.96 18.16
C ALA A 312 -0.19 7.76 18.13
N LEU A 313 0.56 8.84 17.90
CA LEU A 313 2.02 8.84 17.93
C LEU A 313 2.58 8.43 19.29
N ALA A 314 1.98 8.88 20.40
CA ALA A 314 2.45 8.55 21.75
C ALA A 314 2.30 7.06 22.10
N THR A 315 1.27 6.39 21.57
CA THR A 315 1.03 4.94 21.76
C THR A 315 1.85 4.08 20.80
N TRP A 316 2.22 4.62 19.64
CA TRP A 316 2.90 3.91 18.54
C TRP A 316 4.37 3.56 18.80
N TRP A 317 5.08 4.15 19.77
CA TRP A 317 6.55 4.01 19.96
C TRP A 317 7.10 2.59 20.24
N GLN A 318 6.30 1.52 20.15
CA GLN A 318 6.75 0.13 20.30
C GLN A 318 7.33 -0.47 19.00
N GLY A 319 8.58 -0.10 18.71
CA GLY A 319 9.66 -0.98 18.21
C GLY A 319 9.65 -1.53 16.77
N HIS A 320 8.52 -1.98 16.20
CA HIS A 320 8.56 -2.84 14.99
C HIS A 320 8.15 -2.15 13.68
N PHE A 321 7.48 -0.99 13.73
CA PHE A 321 6.85 -0.33 12.56
C PHE A 321 7.40 1.05 12.18
N LEU A 322 8.53 1.48 12.78
CA LEU A 322 9.17 2.76 12.46
C LEU A 322 9.50 2.91 10.97
N ASN A 323 9.90 1.81 10.33
CA ASN A 323 10.26 1.75 8.91
C ASN A 323 9.06 1.91 7.97
N PHE A 324 7.95 1.27 8.31
CA PHE A 324 6.71 1.32 7.52
C PHE A 324 6.06 2.71 7.60
N ASN A 325 6.15 3.34 8.77
CA ASN A 325 5.70 4.69 9.01
C ASN A 325 6.48 5.72 8.15
N GLY A 326 7.83 5.65 8.15
CA GLY A 326 8.65 6.55 7.34
C GLY A 326 8.33 6.49 5.85
N LEU A 327 8.14 5.28 5.28
CA LEU A 327 7.80 5.12 3.87
C LEU A 327 6.38 5.61 3.56
N THR A 328 5.38 5.24 4.37
CA THR A 328 4.00 5.69 4.16
C THR A 328 3.85 7.20 4.32
N ARG A 329 4.60 7.83 5.24
CA ARG A 329 4.72 9.28 5.36
C ARG A 329 5.37 9.90 4.13
N LEU A 330 6.52 9.38 3.68
CA LEU A 330 7.20 9.89 2.49
C LEU A 330 6.30 9.83 1.25
N VAL A 331 5.62 8.70 1.06
CA VAL A 331 4.63 8.54 0.00
C VAL A 331 3.50 9.55 0.18
N ALA A 332 2.95 9.71 1.39
CA ALA A 332 1.88 10.67 1.65
C ALA A 332 2.30 12.12 1.32
N SER A 333 3.51 12.53 1.69
CA SER A 333 4.04 13.87 1.42
C SER A 333 4.33 14.11 -0.07
N LEU A 334 4.82 13.10 -0.79
CA LEU A 334 5.19 13.26 -2.21
C LEU A 334 4.06 12.95 -3.19
N TRP A 335 3.00 12.27 -2.75
CA TRP A 335 1.98 11.72 -3.64
C TRP A 335 1.32 12.76 -4.57
N PRO A 336 0.86 13.94 -4.10
CA PRO A 336 0.25 14.93 -5.00
C PRO A 336 1.19 15.40 -6.11
N PHE A 337 2.48 15.47 -5.82
CA PHE A 337 3.52 15.89 -6.75
C PHE A 337 3.85 14.83 -7.80
N LEU A 338 3.53 13.56 -7.53
CA LEU A 338 3.57 12.47 -8.52
C LEU A 338 2.28 12.42 -9.35
N ALA A 339 1.13 12.70 -8.72
CA ALA A 339 -0.17 12.66 -9.37
C ALA A 339 -0.40 13.81 -10.36
N LEU A 340 0.11 15.01 -10.07
CA LEU A 340 -0.05 16.19 -10.94
C LEU A 340 0.60 16.02 -12.33
N PRO A 341 1.88 15.62 -12.46
CA PRO A 341 2.49 15.34 -13.76
C PRO A 341 1.73 14.29 -14.56
N TYR A 342 1.21 13.24 -13.89
CA TYR A 342 0.39 12.23 -14.54
C TYR A 342 -0.91 12.82 -15.12
N LEU A 343 -1.63 13.66 -14.36
CA LEU A 343 -2.82 14.35 -14.85
C LEU A 343 -2.53 15.26 -16.04
N LEU A 344 -1.39 15.96 -16.04
CA LEU A 344 -0.96 16.81 -17.16
C LEU A 344 -0.66 16.00 -18.42
N LEU A 345 -0.04 14.82 -18.28
CA LEU A 345 0.21 13.91 -19.40
C LEU A 345 -1.09 13.34 -19.98
N LEU A 346 -2.06 13.03 -19.12
CA LEU A 346 -3.35 12.50 -19.52
C LEU A 346 -4.22 13.56 -20.22
N GLY A 347 -4.25 14.78 -19.70
CA GLY A 347 -5.06 15.88 -20.25
C GLY A 347 -4.64 16.34 -21.65
N ARG A 348 -3.38 16.11 -22.05
CA ARG A 348 -2.90 16.39 -23.42
C ARG A 348 -3.37 15.38 -24.47
N ARG A 349 -3.99 14.28 -24.06
CA ARG A 349 -4.30 13.12 -24.93
C ARG A 349 -5.79 12.73 -24.94
N LEU A 350 -6.63 13.43 -24.17
CA LEU A 350 -8.08 13.28 -24.13
C LEU A 350 -8.76 14.39 -24.93
#